data_AF-A0A928L538-F1
#
_entry.id   AF-A0A928L538-F1
#
_cell.length_a   1.000
_cell.length_b   1.000
_cell.length_c   1.000
_cell.angle_alpha   90.00
_cell.angle_beta   90.00
_cell.angle_gamma   90.00
#
_symmetry.space_group_name_H-M   'P 1'
#
loop_
_entity.id
_entity.type
_entity.pdbx_description
1 polymer ?
#
loop_
_entity_poly.entity_id
_entity_poly.type
_entity_poly.pdbx_seq_one_letter_code
_entity_poly.pdbx_strand_id
1 'polypeptide(L)'
;MALNTQKFSESTELFYEKKDSVFWGDYNGFPICLHYNSQRSYFTFALCAAVPDAEAFAQALKEWERSIQGISQSVYERNMLRCIITIPGMQSNEKAKISLDSITTFARHNGLIPCCATCGDTTYYAPHMVNENLVMQLCDSCAGRIENSFEETKAQEDTAKPNWGGILLGILIGAAALFGLTYLLHQLGRLHFISGYIGVMISLFCMKKLGKKITVPAALLAVVACLAVAYITPCFAMAQDLSKFVREDFTPDMQSKGYTITALNEYIMLVDEGLATMSDSEIQENFGGTRAELQESRTALNEALVLMKDYPTTKACFLNIWELSSLRIMETDDSSVKNELIKSILWGVFSVAVGALLTIPGVFRSNKTRYKIRRLA
;
A
#
# COMPACT_ATOMS: atom_id res chain seq x y z
N MET A 1 -8.96 -27.87 -1.01
CA MET A 1 -10.42 -28.09 -1.09
C MET A 1 -10.99 -27.66 0.26
N ALA A 2 -11.95 -26.74 0.27
CA ALA A 2 -12.42 -26.04 1.48
C ALA A 2 -13.31 -26.93 2.37
N LEU A 3 -13.43 -26.59 3.67
CA LEU A 3 -14.42 -27.17 4.58
C LEU A 3 -15.82 -27.16 3.93
N ASN A 4 -16.49 -28.30 3.91
CA ASN A 4 -17.89 -28.35 3.48
C ASN A 4 -18.76 -27.92 4.66
N THR A 5 -19.23 -26.68 4.62
CA THR A 5 -19.90 -26.02 5.74
C THR A 5 -21.23 -26.67 6.09
N GLN A 6 -21.99 -27.12 5.10
CA GLN A 6 -23.25 -27.82 5.31
C GLN A 6 -23.02 -29.17 5.99
N LYS A 7 -22.14 -30.02 5.44
CA LYS A 7 -21.81 -31.32 6.05
C LYS A 7 -21.22 -31.19 7.45
N PHE A 8 -20.50 -30.11 7.73
CA PHE A 8 -19.91 -29.87 9.05
C PHE A 8 -20.96 -29.41 10.06
N SER A 9 -21.87 -28.52 9.65
CA SER A 9 -23.02 -28.10 10.47
C SER A 9 -23.94 -29.29 10.78
N GLU A 10 -24.24 -30.13 9.80
CA GLU A 10 -25.04 -31.36 9.99
C GLU A 10 -24.39 -32.36 10.94
N SER A 11 -23.06 -32.47 10.95
CA SER A 11 -22.34 -33.47 11.77
C SER A 11 -22.00 -33.01 13.20
N THR A 12 -22.13 -31.72 13.47
CA THR A 12 -21.81 -31.08 14.76
C THR A 12 -23.00 -30.38 15.40
N GLU A 13 -24.11 -30.23 14.67
CA GLU A 13 -25.31 -29.47 15.05
C GLU A 13 -25.05 -27.97 15.32
N LEU A 14 -23.86 -27.48 14.94
CA LEU A 14 -23.51 -26.07 15.06
C LEU A 14 -24.17 -25.26 13.94
N PHE A 15 -24.71 -24.10 14.29
CA PHE A 15 -25.28 -23.15 13.34
C PHE A 15 -24.17 -22.49 12.53
N TYR A 16 -24.37 -22.33 11.22
CA TYR A 16 -23.41 -21.67 10.34
C TYR A 16 -23.93 -20.31 9.85
N GLU A 17 -23.26 -19.24 10.27
CA GLU A 17 -23.52 -17.88 9.79
C GLU A 17 -22.69 -17.62 8.52
N LYS A 18 -23.34 -17.68 7.36
CA LYS A 18 -22.67 -17.51 6.05
C LYS A 18 -21.96 -16.16 5.89
N LYS A 19 -22.55 -15.09 6.46
CA LYS A 19 -22.05 -13.71 6.32
C LYS A 19 -20.65 -13.55 6.93
N ASP A 20 -20.47 -14.13 8.10
CA ASP A 20 -19.28 -13.95 8.94
C ASP A 20 -18.35 -15.19 8.89
N SER A 21 -18.75 -16.25 8.18
CA SER A 21 -18.00 -17.52 8.08
C SER A 21 -17.68 -18.16 9.43
N VAL A 22 -18.62 -18.05 10.37
CA VAL A 22 -18.51 -18.55 11.74
C VAL A 22 -19.53 -19.67 11.97
N PHE A 23 -19.09 -20.75 12.62
CA PHE A 23 -20.00 -21.70 13.26
C PHE A 23 -20.13 -21.38 14.75
N TRP A 24 -21.33 -21.54 15.29
CA TRP A 24 -21.58 -21.31 16.70
C TRP A 24 -22.69 -22.22 17.22
N GLY A 25 -22.69 -22.50 18.51
CA GLY A 25 -23.69 -23.34 19.16
C GLY A 25 -23.10 -24.09 20.35
N ASP A 26 -23.88 -25.00 20.91
CA ASP A 26 -23.42 -25.89 21.96
C ASP A 26 -22.90 -27.19 21.37
N TYR A 27 -21.72 -27.62 21.83
CA TYR A 27 -21.13 -28.89 21.46
C TYR A 27 -20.55 -29.56 22.71
N ASN A 28 -20.94 -30.80 22.97
CA ASN A 28 -20.50 -31.55 24.15
C ASN A 28 -20.74 -30.82 25.50
N GLY A 29 -21.79 -29.99 25.57
CA GLY A 29 -22.16 -29.22 26.76
C GLY A 29 -21.37 -27.93 26.95
N PHE A 30 -20.61 -27.49 25.93
CA PHE A 30 -19.90 -26.22 25.94
C PHE A 30 -20.35 -25.32 24.80
N PRO A 31 -20.49 -24.00 25.04
CA PRO A 31 -20.74 -23.04 24.00
C PRO A 31 -19.46 -22.79 23.19
N ILE A 32 -19.50 -23.12 21.91
CA ILE A 32 -18.35 -23.07 21.00
C ILE A 32 -18.61 -22.10 19.85
N CYS A 33 -17.52 -21.45 19.43
CA CYS A 33 -17.43 -20.65 18.22
C CYS A 33 -16.24 -21.12 17.38
N LEU A 34 -16.43 -21.23 16.07
CA LEU A 34 -15.42 -21.66 15.11
C LEU A 34 -15.36 -20.68 13.94
N HIS A 35 -14.22 -20.02 13.78
CA HIS A 35 -13.94 -19.22 12.60
C HIS A 35 -13.02 -20.00 11.65
N TYR A 36 -13.47 -20.20 10.40
CA TYR A 36 -12.69 -20.89 9.38
C TYR A 36 -11.97 -19.89 8.46
N ASN A 37 -10.64 -19.92 8.46
CA ASN A 37 -9.85 -19.16 7.49
C ASN A 37 -9.47 -20.03 6.29
N SER A 38 -10.24 -19.91 5.21
CA SER A 38 -10.01 -20.67 3.97
C SER A 38 -8.70 -20.35 3.26
N GLN A 39 -8.17 -19.13 3.40
CA GLN A 39 -6.92 -18.71 2.75
C GLN A 39 -5.69 -19.32 3.41
N ARG A 40 -5.72 -19.48 4.73
CA ARG A 40 -4.58 -19.96 5.52
C ARG A 40 -4.77 -21.37 6.10
N SER A 41 -5.89 -22.03 5.78
CA SER A 41 -6.21 -23.42 6.18
C SER A 41 -6.11 -23.68 7.69
N TYR A 42 -6.51 -22.70 8.50
CA TYR A 42 -6.63 -22.87 9.95
C TYR A 42 -8.03 -22.52 10.44
N PHE A 43 -8.34 -23.05 11.61
CA PHE A 43 -9.52 -22.76 12.39
C PHE A 43 -9.13 -22.02 13.67
N THR A 44 -9.95 -21.06 14.05
CA THR A 44 -9.90 -20.47 15.38
C THR A 44 -11.10 -20.97 16.16
N PHE A 45 -10.81 -21.77 17.17
CA PHE A 45 -11.77 -22.29 18.13
C PHE A 45 -11.86 -21.35 19.31
N ALA A 46 -13.06 -21.05 19.77
CA ALA A 46 -13.30 -20.34 21.02
C ALA A 46 -14.37 -21.08 21.82
N LEU A 47 -14.11 -21.25 23.12
CA LEU A 47 -15.00 -21.87 24.09
C LEU A 47 -15.16 -20.93 25.28
N CYS A 48 -16.40 -20.57 25.63
CA CYS A 48 -16.67 -19.69 26.77
C CYS A 48 -16.95 -20.52 28.03
N ALA A 49 -16.04 -20.50 28.99
CA ALA A 49 -16.18 -21.20 30.27
C ALA A 49 -15.26 -20.62 31.34
N ALA A 50 -15.69 -20.69 32.60
CA ALA A 50 -14.89 -20.38 33.76
C ALA A 50 -14.03 -21.58 34.15
N VAL A 51 -12.83 -21.28 34.65
CA VAL A 51 -11.90 -22.26 35.22
C VAL A 51 -11.97 -22.21 36.76
N PRO A 52 -11.96 -23.35 37.45
CA PRO A 52 -11.93 -23.38 38.92
C PRO A 52 -10.64 -22.81 39.51
N ASP A 53 -9.51 -23.12 38.89
CA ASP A 53 -8.17 -22.66 39.27
C ASP A 53 -7.42 -22.22 38.01
N ALA A 54 -7.15 -20.92 37.90
CA ALA A 54 -6.52 -20.34 36.72
C ALA A 54 -5.04 -20.72 36.58
N GLU A 55 -4.31 -20.93 37.68
CA GLU A 55 -2.89 -21.23 37.65
C GLU A 55 -2.65 -22.71 37.28
N ALA A 56 -3.40 -23.61 37.91
CA ALA A 56 -3.40 -25.03 37.56
C ALA A 56 -3.84 -25.25 36.10
N PHE A 57 -4.88 -24.54 35.66
CA PHE A 57 -5.35 -24.63 34.28
C PHE A 57 -4.32 -24.14 33.26
N ALA A 58 -3.60 -23.05 33.56
CA ALA A 58 -2.57 -22.53 32.66
C ALA A 58 -1.41 -23.53 32.45
N GLN A 59 -1.06 -24.31 33.48
CA GLN A 59 -0.07 -25.38 33.36
C GLN A 59 -0.62 -26.56 32.54
N ALA A 60 -1.84 -27.02 32.85
CA ALA A 60 -2.51 -28.09 32.13
C ALA A 60 -2.71 -27.75 30.63
N LEU A 61 -3.02 -26.50 30.32
CA LEU A 61 -3.21 -26.03 28.95
C LEU A 61 -1.91 -26.12 28.13
N LYS A 62 -0.77 -25.73 28.70
CA LYS A 62 0.54 -25.84 28.04
C LYS A 62 0.95 -27.29 27.79
N GLU A 63 0.67 -28.18 28.74
CA GLU A 63 0.93 -29.62 28.61
C GLU A 63 0.06 -30.21 27.49
N TRP A 64 -1.23 -29.88 27.50
CA TRP A 64 -2.20 -30.32 26.51
C TRP A 64 -1.87 -29.80 25.10
N GLU A 65 -1.47 -28.54 24.96
CA GLU A 65 -1.06 -27.94 23.68
C GLU A 65 0.12 -28.70 23.03
N ARG A 66 1.07 -29.19 23.83
CA ARG A 66 2.19 -30.03 23.34
C ARG A 66 1.74 -31.42 22.92
N SER A 67 0.67 -31.93 23.51
CA SER A 67 0.17 -33.29 23.27
C SER A 67 -0.64 -33.42 21.98
N ILE A 68 -1.17 -32.32 21.43
CA ILE A 68 -2.02 -32.33 20.24
C ILE A 68 -1.28 -31.83 19.01
N GLN A 69 -1.26 -32.66 17.98
CA GLN A 69 -0.75 -32.26 16.68
C GLN A 69 -1.65 -31.22 16.01
N GLY A 70 -1.08 -30.09 15.60
CA GLY A 70 -1.75 -29.07 14.78
C GLY A 70 -2.29 -27.86 15.55
N ILE A 71 -2.27 -27.86 16.89
CA ILE A 71 -2.49 -26.64 17.68
C ILE A 71 -1.23 -25.78 17.55
N SER A 72 -1.37 -24.59 16.98
CA SER A 72 -0.27 -23.64 16.84
C SER A 72 -0.20 -22.64 17.99
N GLN A 73 -1.34 -22.40 18.66
CA GLN A 73 -1.42 -21.48 19.78
C GLN A 73 -2.69 -21.75 20.59
N SER A 74 -2.57 -21.75 21.92
CA SER A 74 -3.71 -21.69 22.84
C SER A 74 -3.60 -20.52 23.83
N VAL A 75 -4.74 -19.87 24.13
CA VAL A 75 -4.82 -18.74 25.07
C VAL A 75 -6.12 -18.84 25.86
N TYR A 76 -6.03 -18.74 27.18
CA TYR A 76 -7.20 -18.56 28.03
C TYR A 76 -7.20 -17.15 28.61
N GLU A 77 -8.24 -16.38 28.32
CA GLU A 77 -8.38 -15.00 28.78
C GLU A 77 -9.85 -14.63 28.88
N ARG A 78 -10.25 -13.98 29.98
CA ARG A 78 -11.65 -13.53 30.22
C ARG A 78 -12.65 -14.67 29.96
N ASN A 79 -12.53 -15.75 30.74
CA ASN A 79 -13.44 -16.90 30.67
C ASN A 79 -13.64 -17.47 29.27
N MET A 80 -12.61 -17.37 28.43
CA MET A 80 -12.64 -17.85 27.06
C MET A 80 -11.33 -18.54 26.71
N LEU A 81 -11.43 -19.83 26.39
CA LEU A 81 -10.34 -20.59 25.80
C LEU A 81 -10.36 -20.39 24.29
N ARG A 82 -9.27 -19.89 23.72
CA ARG A 82 -9.07 -19.75 22.27
C ARG A 82 -7.92 -20.63 21.81
N CYS A 83 -8.16 -21.43 20.78
CA CYS A 83 -7.16 -22.31 20.18
C CYS A 83 -7.09 -22.07 18.67
N ILE A 84 -5.89 -21.94 18.13
CA ILE A 84 -5.65 -21.89 16.68
C ILE A 84 -5.17 -23.27 16.25
N ILE A 85 -5.90 -23.90 15.33
CA ILE A 85 -5.61 -25.25 14.85
C ILE A 85 -5.45 -25.22 13.34
N THR A 86 -4.31 -25.68 12.87
CA THR A 86 -4.02 -25.82 11.45
C THR A 86 -4.52 -27.16 10.96
N ILE A 87 -5.41 -27.16 9.97
CA ILE A 87 -6.00 -28.39 9.41
C ILE A 87 -5.68 -28.46 7.91
N PRO A 88 -4.59 -29.18 7.53
CA PRO A 88 -4.23 -29.33 6.13
C PRO A 88 -5.07 -30.42 5.44
N GLY A 89 -5.48 -30.14 4.19
CA GLY A 89 -5.88 -31.16 3.21
C GLY A 89 -7.36 -31.56 3.12
N MET A 90 -7.62 -32.64 2.38
CA MET A 90 -8.93 -33.09 1.86
C MET A 90 -9.93 -33.65 2.90
N GLN A 91 -9.59 -33.67 4.20
CA GLN A 91 -10.44 -34.20 5.30
C GLN A 91 -10.70 -33.16 6.40
N SER A 92 -10.95 -31.91 6.00
CA SER A 92 -11.07 -30.78 6.93
C SER A 92 -12.23 -30.93 7.93
N ASN A 93 -13.38 -31.49 7.51
CA ASN A 93 -14.55 -31.66 8.39
C ASN A 93 -14.28 -32.65 9.54
N GLU A 94 -13.72 -33.82 9.24
CA GLU A 94 -13.48 -34.88 10.23
C GLU A 94 -12.38 -34.48 11.22
N LYS A 95 -11.28 -33.91 10.70
CA LYS A 95 -10.22 -33.36 11.54
C LYS A 95 -10.71 -32.24 12.44
N ALA A 96 -11.55 -31.34 11.93
CA ALA A 96 -12.13 -30.26 12.74
C ALA A 96 -13.02 -30.82 13.86
N LYS A 97 -13.78 -31.88 13.58
CA LYS A 97 -14.60 -32.57 14.60
C LYS A 97 -13.73 -33.25 15.66
N ILE A 98 -12.67 -33.96 15.26
CA ILE A 98 -11.71 -34.57 16.20
C ILE A 98 -11.08 -33.49 17.10
N SER A 99 -10.74 -32.32 16.54
CA SER A 99 -10.25 -31.19 17.32
C SER A 99 -11.28 -30.64 18.30
N LEU A 100 -12.56 -30.53 17.91
CA LEU A 100 -13.65 -30.15 18.81
C LEU A 100 -13.79 -31.12 19.98
N ASP A 101 -13.78 -32.43 19.69
CA ASP A 101 -13.88 -33.48 20.70
C ASP A 101 -12.70 -33.41 21.67
N SER A 102 -11.49 -33.18 21.17
CA SER A 102 -10.30 -33.04 22.00
C SER A 102 -10.35 -31.81 22.91
N ILE A 103 -10.75 -30.65 22.38
CA ILE A 103 -10.89 -29.40 23.16
C ILE A 103 -11.94 -29.57 24.25
N THR A 104 -13.12 -30.09 23.90
CA THR A 104 -14.23 -30.23 24.87
C THR A 104 -13.95 -31.31 25.91
N THR A 105 -13.23 -32.38 25.54
CA THR A 105 -12.77 -33.40 26.49
C THR A 105 -11.77 -32.81 27.48
N PHE A 106 -10.81 -32.01 27.00
CA PHE A 106 -9.88 -31.30 27.86
C PHE A 106 -10.57 -30.31 28.80
N ALA A 107 -11.52 -29.53 28.28
CA ALA A 107 -12.32 -28.60 29.07
C ALA A 107 -13.08 -29.35 30.19
N ARG A 108 -13.73 -30.46 29.85
CA ARG A 108 -14.46 -31.29 30.83
C ARG A 108 -13.53 -31.90 31.87
N HIS A 109 -12.38 -32.44 31.46
CA HIS A 109 -11.41 -33.05 32.37
C HIS A 109 -10.86 -32.06 33.40
N ASN A 110 -10.69 -30.79 33.00
CA ASN A 110 -10.20 -29.72 33.86
C ASN A 110 -11.31 -28.95 34.58
N GLY A 111 -12.56 -29.45 34.55
CA GLY A 111 -13.67 -28.89 35.32
C GLY A 111 -14.17 -27.52 34.84
N LEU A 112 -14.01 -27.21 33.56
CA LEU A 112 -14.51 -25.94 33.01
C LEU A 112 -16.04 -25.90 33.07
N ILE A 113 -16.59 -24.75 33.46
CA ILE A 113 -18.04 -24.54 33.58
C ILE A 113 -18.48 -23.46 32.58
N PRO A 114 -19.39 -23.76 31.64
CA PRO A 114 -19.96 -22.78 30.72
C PRO A 114 -20.49 -21.53 31.43
N CYS A 115 -20.09 -20.35 30.98
CA CYS A 115 -20.44 -19.10 31.64
C CYS A 115 -20.37 -17.88 30.71
N CYS A 116 -20.84 -16.74 31.21
CA CYS A 116 -20.63 -15.44 30.60
C CYS A 116 -19.14 -15.13 30.50
N ALA A 117 -18.67 -14.87 29.28
CA ALA A 117 -17.27 -14.55 28.97
C ALA A 117 -16.76 -13.29 29.70
N THR A 118 -17.64 -12.41 30.18
CA THR A 118 -17.22 -11.17 30.86
C THR A 118 -17.27 -11.28 32.38
N CYS A 119 -18.39 -11.73 32.96
CA CYS A 119 -18.57 -11.76 34.42
C CYS A 119 -18.44 -13.15 35.05
N GLY A 120 -18.45 -14.22 34.27
CA GLY A 120 -18.38 -15.59 34.78
C GLY A 120 -19.70 -16.16 35.30
N ASP A 121 -20.82 -15.45 35.14
CA ASP A 121 -22.15 -15.95 35.53
C ASP A 121 -22.52 -17.20 34.70
N THR A 122 -22.91 -18.26 35.40
CA THR A 122 -23.24 -19.58 34.83
C THR A 122 -24.74 -19.80 34.61
N THR A 123 -25.58 -18.86 35.05
CA THR A 123 -27.05 -19.07 35.09
C THR A 123 -27.78 -18.59 33.85
N TYR A 124 -27.56 -17.34 33.42
CA TYR A 124 -28.27 -16.73 32.30
C TYR A 124 -27.31 -16.01 31.35
N TYR A 125 -27.02 -16.63 30.20
CA TYR A 125 -26.25 -16.02 29.12
C TYR A 125 -26.72 -16.53 27.76
N ALA A 126 -26.42 -15.76 26.72
CA ALA A 126 -26.79 -16.09 25.34
C ALA A 126 -25.64 -15.74 24.37
N PRO A 127 -25.60 -16.40 23.19
CA PRO A 127 -24.58 -16.12 22.19
C PRO A 127 -24.79 -14.74 21.56
N HIS A 128 -23.74 -13.93 21.52
CA HIS A 128 -23.72 -12.62 20.88
C HIS A 128 -22.55 -12.54 19.91
N MET A 129 -22.82 -12.07 18.69
CA MET A 129 -21.81 -11.72 17.70
C MET A 129 -21.26 -10.31 18.01
N VAL A 130 -19.97 -10.22 18.26
CA VAL A 130 -19.23 -8.98 18.52
C VAL A 130 -18.29 -8.71 17.35
N ASN A 131 -18.37 -7.52 16.75
CA ASN A 131 -17.50 -7.04 15.66
C ASN A 131 -17.40 -7.99 14.45
N GLU A 132 -18.50 -8.67 14.14
CA GLU A 132 -18.71 -9.50 12.94
C GLU A 132 -17.83 -10.76 12.85
N ASN A 133 -16.99 -11.09 13.83
CA ASN A 133 -16.11 -12.29 13.77
C ASN A 133 -15.90 -13.01 15.11
N LEU A 134 -16.46 -12.51 16.21
CA LEU A 134 -16.28 -13.08 17.54
C LEU A 134 -17.63 -13.37 18.17
N VAL A 135 -17.93 -14.65 18.38
CA VAL A 135 -19.11 -15.03 19.18
C VAL A 135 -18.69 -15.19 20.63
N MET A 136 -19.38 -14.46 21.50
CA MET A 136 -19.20 -14.49 22.94
C MET A 136 -20.50 -14.90 23.62
N GLN A 137 -20.41 -15.70 24.67
CA GLN A 137 -21.53 -15.91 25.57
C GLN A 137 -21.60 -14.75 26.56
N LEU A 138 -22.70 -14.00 26.54
CA LEU A 138 -22.87 -12.81 27.38
C LEU A 138 -24.24 -12.86 28.07
N CYS A 139 -24.26 -12.48 29.35
CA CYS A 139 -25.50 -12.13 30.02
C CYS A 139 -25.97 -10.73 29.59
N ASP A 140 -27.26 -10.42 29.78
CA ASP A 140 -27.87 -9.18 29.30
C ASP A 140 -27.16 -7.93 29.86
N SER A 141 -26.67 -7.98 31.11
CA SER A 141 -25.93 -6.87 31.72
C SER A 141 -24.56 -6.66 31.08
N CYS A 142 -23.84 -7.73 30.71
CA CYS A 142 -22.56 -7.62 30.03
C CYS A 142 -22.73 -7.21 28.57
N ALA A 143 -23.77 -7.69 27.89
CA ALA A 143 -24.11 -7.27 26.54
C ALA A 143 -24.43 -5.77 26.50
N GLY A 144 -25.28 -5.27 27.40
CA GLY A 144 -25.60 -3.84 27.51
C GLY A 144 -24.39 -2.97 27.86
N ARG A 145 -23.47 -3.45 28.72
CA ARG A 145 -22.21 -2.73 29.00
C ARG A 145 -21.31 -2.63 27.77
N ILE A 146 -21.21 -3.68 26.98
CA ILE A 146 -20.43 -3.67 25.73
C ILE A 146 -21.08 -2.73 24.73
N GLU A 147 -22.41 -2.78 24.58
CA GLU A 147 -23.18 -1.89 23.72
C GLU A 147 -22.98 -0.41 24.11
N ASN A 148 -23.15 -0.07 25.39
CA ASN A 148 -22.90 1.28 25.90
C ASN A 148 -21.44 1.72 25.66
N SER A 149 -20.46 0.83 25.87
CA SER A 149 -19.05 1.15 25.59
C SER A 149 -18.78 1.42 24.11
N PHE A 150 -19.49 0.72 23.22
CA PHE A 150 -19.43 0.95 21.78
C PHE A 150 -20.07 2.28 21.41
N GLU A 151 -21.22 2.62 22.00
CA GLU A 151 -21.89 3.91 21.80
C GLU A 151 -21.04 5.08 22.31
N GLU A 152 -20.45 4.96 23.50
CA GLU A 152 -19.54 5.97 24.06
C GLU A 152 -18.30 6.15 23.17
N THR A 153 -17.68 5.04 22.74
CA THR A 153 -16.50 5.11 21.87
C THR A 153 -16.85 5.75 20.53
N LYS A 154 -18.00 5.39 19.95
CA LYS A 154 -18.51 5.98 18.71
C LYS A 154 -18.81 7.47 18.88
N ALA A 155 -19.44 7.87 19.99
CA ALA A 155 -19.71 9.27 20.30
C ALA A 155 -18.39 10.07 20.47
N GLN A 156 -17.36 9.48 21.08
CA GLN A 156 -16.03 10.08 21.19
C GLN A 156 -15.35 10.22 19.81
N GLU A 157 -15.42 9.21 18.94
CA GLU A 157 -14.90 9.31 17.56
C GLU A 157 -15.66 10.31 16.68
N ASP A 158 -16.97 10.43 16.88
CA ASP A 158 -17.82 11.37 16.17
C ASP A 158 -17.54 12.81 16.60
N THR A 159 -17.33 13.04 17.91
CA THR A 159 -16.99 14.36 18.48
C THR A 159 -15.51 14.75 18.35
N ALA A 160 -14.62 13.80 18.02
CA ALA A 160 -13.21 14.09 17.79
C ALA A 160 -13.02 15.04 16.59
N LYS A 161 -12.46 16.23 16.85
CA LYS A 161 -12.09 17.20 15.82
C LYS A 161 -10.84 16.72 15.06
N PRO A 162 -10.78 16.89 13.72
CA PRO A 162 -9.59 16.55 12.94
C PRO A 162 -8.41 17.47 13.33
N ASN A 163 -7.25 16.86 13.56
CA ASN A 163 -6.01 17.60 13.79
C ASN A 163 -5.36 17.96 12.45
N TRP A 164 -5.71 19.12 11.90
CA TRP A 164 -5.18 19.58 10.61
C TRP A 164 -3.65 19.70 10.56
N GLY A 165 -2.99 20.05 11.66
CA GLY A 165 -1.52 20.09 11.70
C GLY A 165 -0.89 18.71 11.48
N GLY A 166 -1.45 17.67 12.12
CA GLY A 166 -1.01 16.30 11.91
C GLY A 166 -1.34 15.75 10.52
N ILE A 167 -2.49 16.16 9.96
CA ILE A 167 -2.87 15.84 8.58
C ILE A 167 -1.86 16.42 7.59
N LEU A 168 -1.57 17.72 7.67
CA LEU A 168 -0.61 18.38 6.79
C LEU A 168 0.78 17.75 6.88
N LEU A 169 1.25 17.46 8.10
CA LEU A 169 2.53 16.77 8.29
C LEU A 169 2.54 15.37 7.65
N GLY A 170 1.44 14.62 7.77
CA GLY A 170 1.30 13.31 7.10
C GLY A 170 1.33 13.41 5.58
N ILE A 171 0.71 14.44 5.00
CA ILE A 171 0.76 14.70 3.55
C ILE A 171 2.19 14.98 3.11
N LEU A 172 2.90 15.85 3.82
CA LEU A 172 4.28 16.22 3.52
C LEU A 172 5.23 15.02 3.59
N ILE A 173 5.09 14.16 4.61
CA ILE A 173 5.90 12.93 4.75
C ILE A 173 5.64 11.99 3.58
N GLY A 174 4.37 11.77 3.20
CA GLY A 174 4.02 10.93 2.06
C GLY A 174 4.53 11.47 0.73
N ALA A 175 4.41 12.79 0.52
CA ALA A 175 4.94 13.49 -0.65
C ALA A 175 6.48 13.37 -0.75
N ALA A 176 7.19 13.57 0.35
CA ALA A 176 8.65 13.43 0.40
C ALA A 176 9.10 12.00 0.12
N ALA A 177 8.41 10.99 0.68
CA ALA A 177 8.67 9.59 0.41
C ALA A 177 8.43 9.24 -1.07
N LEU A 178 7.35 9.74 -1.66
CA LEU A 178 7.06 9.58 -3.09
C LEU A 178 8.15 10.20 -3.96
N PHE A 179 8.57 11.43 -3.64
CA PHE A 179 9.64 12.12 -4.35
C PHE A 179 10.93 11.31 -4.31
N GLY A 180 11.38 10.92 -3.11
CA GLY A 180 12.63 10.18 -2.93
C GLY A 180 12.63 8.81 -3.61
N LEU A 181 11.52 8.07 -3.50
CA LEU A 181 11.38 6.76 -4.14
C LEU A 181 11.36 6.87 -5.66
N THR A 182 10.60 7.82 -6.22
CA THR A 182 10.51 8.03 -7.67
C THR A 182 11.85 8.50 -8.23
N TYR A 183 12.53 9.41 -7.53
CA TYR A 183 13.86 9.87 -7.89
C TYR A 183 14.90 8.73 -7.86
N LEU A 184 14.86 7.87 -6.85
CA LEU A 184 15.76 6.72 -6.78
C LEU A 184 15.50 5.71 -7.91
N LEU A 185 14.24 5.45 -8.26
CA LEU A 185 13.89 4.58 -9.38
C LEU A 185 14.35 5.14 -10.72
N HIS A 186 14.31 6.47 -10.89
CA HIS A 186 14.87 7.16 -12.06
C HIS A 186 16.36 6.88 -12.21
N GLN A 187 17.14 7.05 -11.13
CA GLN A 187 18.58 6.78 -11.12
C GLN A 187 18.92 5.30 -11.40
N LEU A 188 18.00 4.37 -11.13
CA LEU A 188 18.16 2.94 -11.40
C LEU A 188 17.68 2.52 -12.79
N GLY A 189 17.15 3.45 -13.61
CA GLY A 189 16.61 3.15 -14.94
C GLY A 189 15.39 2.21 -14.91
N ARG A 190 14.63 2.16 -13.80
CA ARG A 190 13.50 1.25 -13.62
C ARG A 190 12.16 1.97 -13.78
N LEU A 191 11.18 1.28 -14.38
CA LEU A 191 9.80 1.75 -14.56
C LEU A 191 9.15 2.21 -13.23
N HIS A 192 8.61 3.42 -13.21
CA HIS A 192 8.08 4.14 -12.05
C HIS A 192 6.72 3.64 -11.51
N PHE A 193 6.31 2.42 -11.85
CA PHE A 193 4.92 1.99 -11.68
C PHE A 193 4.47 1.89 -10.21
N ILE A 194 5.37 1.61 -9.27
CA ILE A 194 5.01 1.23 -7.89
C ILE A 194 5.11 2.41 -6.92
N SER A 195 5.85 3.47 -7.25
CA SER A 195 6.15 4.53 -6.29
C SER A 195 4.92 5.35 -5.88
N GLY A 196 4.01 5.64 -6.83
CA GLY A 196 2.76 6.37 -6.59
C GLY A 196 1.85 5.69 -5.57
N TYR A 197 1.64 4.38 -5.71
CA TYR A 197 0.87 3.57 -4.75
C TYR A 197 1.44 3.66 -3.33
N ILE A 198 2.76 3.46 -3.21
CA ILE A 198 3.45 3.49 -1.92
C ILE A 198 3.35 4.89 -1.29
N GLY A 199 3.55 5.94 -2.09
CA GLY A 199 3.44 7.33 -1.63
C GLY A 199 2.07 7.66 -1.05
N VAL A 200 1.00 7.28 -1.74
CA VAL A 200 -0.38 7.46 -1.26
C VAL A 200 -0.63 6.66 0.02
N MET A 201 -0.15 5.42 0.10
CA MET A 201 -0.28 4.59 1.30
C MET A 201 0.39 5.21 2.53
N ILE A 202 1.64 5.66 2.38
CA ILE A 202 2.40 6.30 3.46
C ILE A 202 1.69 7.59 3.89
N SER A 203 1.23 8.41 2.94
CA SER A 203 0.51 9.65 3.22
C SER A 203 -0.76 9.39 4.05
N LEU A 204 -1.62 8.47 3.60
CA LEU A 204 -2.85 8.11 4.32
C LEU A 204 -2.56 7.51 5.70
N PHE A 205 -1.53 6.66 5.83
CA PHE A 205 -1.14 6.06 7.10
C PHE A 205 -0.64 7.10 8.11
N CYS A 206 0.25 8.01 7.68
CA CYS A 206 0.76 9.09 8.52
C CYS A 206 -0.35 10.05 8.93
N MET A 207 -1.24 10.42 8.00
CA MET A 207 -2.42 11.23 8.32
C MET A 207 -3.33 10.54 9.34
N LYS A 208 -3.52 9.22 9.25
CA LYS A 208 -4.34 8.47 10.22
C LYS A 208 -3.74 8.55 11.62
N LYS A 209 -2.43 8.39 11.71
CA LYS A 209 -1.70 8.37 12.99
C LYS A 209 -1.59 9.76 13.63
N LEU A 210 -1.40 10.81 12.82
CA LEU A 210 -1.14 12.17 13.30
C LEU A 210 -2.39 13.06 13.35
N GLY A 211 -3.33 12.82 12.44
CA GLY A 211 -4.52 13.64 12.22
C GLY A 211 -5.71 13.33 13.13
N LYS A 212 -5.65 12.23 13.90
CA LYS A 212 -6.74 11.66 14.75
C LYS A 212 -7.97 11.20 13.95
N LYS A 213 -8.49 12.02 13.04
CA LYS A 213 -9.64 11.75 12.16
C LYS A 213 -9.28 12.14 10.72
N ILE A 214 -9.37 11.18 9.79
CA ILE A 214 -9.24 11.45 8.36
C ILE A 214 -10.59 11.88 7.81
N THR A 215 -10.62 13.04 7.18
CA THR A 215 -11.78 13.54 6.44
C THR A 215 -11.58 13.29 4.94
N VAL A 216 -12.68 13.18 4.18
CA VAL A 216 -12.64 13.10 2.71
C VAL A 216 -11.83 14.25 2.07
N PRO A 217 -12.02 15.53 2.47
CA PRO A 217 -11.20 16.62 1.92
C PRO A 217 -9.71 16.47 2.22
N ALA A 218 -9.32 15.96 3.39
CA ALA A 218 -7.92 15.70 3.71
C ALA A 218 -7.31 14.60 2.82
N ALA A 219 -8.06 13.51 2.57
CA ALA A 219 -7.62 12.46 1.66
C ALA A 219 -7.48 12.98 0.21
N LEU A 220 -8.42 13.83 -0.25
CA LEU A 220 -8.33 14.45 -1.56
C LEU A 220 -7.10 15.36 -1.67
N LEU A 221 -6.82 16.16 -0.65
CA LEU A 221 -5.65 17.04 -0.59
C LEU A 221 -4.34 16.22 -0.69
N ALA A 222 -4.28 15.06 -0.03
CA ALA A 222 -3.13 14.17 -0.11
C ALA A 222 -2.91 13.62 -1.52
N VAL A 223 -3.98 13.19 -2.21
CA VAL A 223 -3.90 12.71 -3.59
C VAL A 223 -3.43 13.82 -4.53
N VAL A 224 -3.97 15.04 -4.39
CA VAL A 224 -3.53 16.19 -5.19
C VAL A 224 -2.04 16.49 -4.96
N ALA A 225 -1.57 16.45 -3.72
CA ALA A 225 -0.16 16.62 -3.41
C ALA A 225 0.72 15.51 -4.04
N CYS A 226 0.28 14.25 -3.97
CA CYS A 226 0.98 13.14 -4.61
C CYS A 226 1.01 13.26 -6.14
N LEU A 227 -0.07 13.74 -6.77
CA LEU A 227 -0.11 14.01 -8.21
C LEU A 227 0.85 15.13 -8.60
N ALA A 228 0.91 16.21 -7.81
CA ALA A 228 1.87 17.29 -8.04
C ALA A 228 3.32 16.76 -7.98
N VAL A 229 3.64 15.93 -7.00
CA VAL A 229 4.97 15.29 -6.88
C VAL A 229 5.25 14.34 -8.04
N ALA A 230 4.26 13.52 -8.43
CA ALA A 230 4.39 12.60 -9.57
C ALA A 230 4.67 13.33 -10.91
N TYR A 231 4.25 14.59 -11.03
CA TYR A 231 4.59 15.46 -12.15
C TYR A 231 5.97 16.13 -11.98
N ILE A 232 6.25 16.67 -10.79
CA ILE A 232 7.48 17.45 -10.52
C ILE A 232 8.73 16.55 -10.56
N THR A 233 8.66 15.34 -10.00
CA THR A 233 9.85 14.48 -9.87
C THR A 233 10.46 14.07 -11.22
N PRO A 234 9.71 13.57 -12.21
CA PRO A 234 10.26 13.28 -13.54
C PRO A 234 10.86 14.51 -14.21
N CYS A 235 10.16 15.65 -14.16
CA CYS A 235 10.66 16.91 -14.71
C CYS A 235 11.99 17.33 -14.06
N PHE A 236 12.09 17.21 -12.73
CA PHE A 236 13.29 17.56 -11.98
C PHE A 236 14.45 16.62 -12.28
N ALA A 237 14.20 15.30 -12.32
CA ALA A 237 15.22 14.32 -12.61
C ALA A 237 15.80 14.50 -14.02
N MET A 238 14.92 14.70 -15.01
CA MET A 238 15.37 14.93 -16.40
C MET A 238 16.10 16.27 -16.57
N ALA A 239 15.66 17.32 -15.88
CA ALA A 239 16.39 18.59 -15.85
C ALA A 239 17.79 18.45 -15.23
N GLN A 240 17.96 17.57 -14.25
CA GLN A 240 19.27 17.27 -13.69
C GLN A 240 20.17 16.57 -14.70
N ASP A 241 19.67 15.52 -15.37
CA ASP A 241 20.42 14.77 -16.37
C ASP A 241 20.84 15.69 -17.52
N LEU A 242 19.94 16.55 -18.02
CA LEU A 242 20.26 17.54 -19.04
C LEU A 242 21.33 18.54 -18.57
N SER A 243 21.23 19.03 -17.32
CA SER A 243 22.23 19.96 -16.80
C SER A 243 23.61 19.31 -16.61
N LYS A 244 23.67 17.99 -16.35
CA LYS A 244 24.93 17.24 -16.30
C LYS A 244 25.51 17.07 -17.70
N PHE A 245 24.70 16.68 -18.67
CA PHE A 245 25.08 16.57 -20.08
C PHE A 245 25.72 17.88 -20.60
N VAL A 246 25.10 19.03 -20.35
CA VAL A 246 25.65 20.35 -20.71
C VAL A 246 27.00 20.64 -19.99
N ARG A 247 27.17 20.16 -18.76
CA ARG A 247 28.37 20.41 -17.94
C ARG A 247 29.52 19.44 -18.16
N GLU A 248 29.24 18.21 -18.55
CA GLU A 248 30.24 17.14 -18.63
C GLU A 248 30.65 16.89 -20.09
N ASP A 249 29.70 16.89 -21.02
CA ASP A 249 29.96 16.56 -22.42
C ASP A 249 30.25 17.81 -23.26
N PHE A 250 29.56 18.92 -23.01
CA PHE A 250 29.68 20.11 -23.85
C PHE A 250 30.75 21.11 -23.41
N THR A 251 30.88 21.36 -22.11
CA THR A 251 31.78 22.42 -21.61
C THR A 251 33.27 22.03 -21.58
N PRO A 252 33.68 20.81 -21.19
CA PRO A 252 35.08 20.41 -21.15
C PRO A 252 35.64 19.98 -22.52
N ASP A 253 34.89 19.21 -23.32
CA ASP A 253 35.36 18.72 -24.64
C ASP A 253 35.60 19.88 -25.62
N MET A 254 34.68 20.86 -25.66
CA MET A 254 34.80 22.06 -26.50
C MET A 254 35.96 22.97 -26.08
N GLN A 255 36.15 23.17 -24.78
CA GLN A 255 37.30 23.94 -24.26
C GLN A 255 38.63 23.22 -24.54
N SER A 256 38.67 21.89 -24.43
CA SER A 256 39.88 21.10 -24.72
C SER A 256 40.26 21.12 -26.20
N LYS A 257 39.27 21.23 -27.10
CA LYS A 257 39.45 21.37 -28.55
C LYS A 257 39.64 22.83 -29.01
N GLY A 258 39.71 23.79 -28.09
CA GLY A 258 39.98 25.21 -28.39
C GLY A 258 38.78 26.01 -28.90
N TYR A 259 37.58 25.43 -28.90
CA TYR A 259 36.35 26.11 -29.32
C TYR A 259 35.78 26.93 -28.15
N THR A 260 35.86 28.26 -28.25
CA THR A 260 35.07 29.16 -27.39
C THR A 260 33.65 29.28 -27.96
N ILE A 261 32.65 29.59 -27.12
CA ILE A 261 31.27 29.88 -27.59
C ILE A 261 31.29 30.95 -28.70
N THR A 262 32.21 31.91 -28.59
CA THR A 262 32.45 32.94 -29.61
C THR A 262 32.98 32.35 -30.92
N ALA A 263 34.00 31.49 -30.87
CA ALA A 263 34.58 30.84 -32.05
C ALA A 263 33.61 29.88 -32.74
N LEU A 264 32.72 29.23 -31.99
CA LEU A 264 31.71 28.34 -32.56
C LEU A 264 30.59 29.13 -33.27
N ASN A 265 30.14 30.25 -32.67
CA ASN A 265 29.23 31.19 -33.33
C ASN A 265 29.85 31.80 -34.59
N GLU A 266 31.14 32.14 -34.55
CA GLU A 266 31.87 32.68 -35.69
C GLU A 266 32.04 31.62 -36.80
N TYR A 267 32.32 30.36 -36.44
CA TYR A 267 32.34 29.24 -37.38
C TYR A 267 30.99 29.02 -38.05
N ILE A 268 29.87 29.06 -37.31
CA ILE A 268 28.52 28.93 -37.88
C ILE A 268 28.23 30.08 -38.85
N MET A 269 28.59 31.31 -38.50
CA MET A 269 28.43 32.48 -39.37
C MET A 269 29.25 32.35 -40.68
N LEU A 270 30.50 31.86 -40.58
CA LEU A 270 31.36 31.62 -41.74
C LEU A 270 30.84 30.48 -42.62
N VAL A 271 30.33 29.41 -42.00
CA VAL A 271 29.68 28.29 -42.70
C VAL A 271 28.40 28.75 -43.39
N ASP A 272 27.64 29.67 -42.80
CA ASP A 272 26.43 30.24 -43.41
C ASP A 272 26.70 31.08 -44.66
N GLU A 273 27.75 31.90 -44.61
CA GLU A 273 28.15 32.76 -45.72
C GLU A 273 28.80 31.95 -46.86
N GLY A 274 29.58 30.92 -46.51
CA GLY A 274 30.19 29.99 -47.47
C GLY A 274 29.19 29.05 -48.13
N LEU A 275 28.30 28.39 -47.38
CA LEU A 275 27.31 27.46 -47.93
C LEU A 275 26.32 28.12 -48.89
N ALA A 276 26.03 29.41 -48.70
CA ALA A 276 25.14 30.19 -49.56
C ALA A 276 25.73 30.48 -50.96
N THR A 277 27.05 30.44 -51.10
CA THR A 277 27.77 30.81 -52.32
C THR A 277 28.39 29.64 -53.07
N MET A 278 28.56 28.49 -52.42
CA MET A 278 29.18 27.29 -53.02
C MET A 278 28.17 26.42 -53.80
N SER A 279 28.63 25.78 -54.87
CA SER A 279 27.88 24.77 -55.62
C SER A 279 27.87 23.41 -54.91
N ASP A 280 26.90 22.54 -55.21
CA ASP A 280 26.79 21.22 -54.54
C ASP A 280 28.02 20.32 -54.80
N SER A 281 28.71 20.49 -55.93
CA SER A 281 29.96 19.80 -56.24
C SER A 281 31.13 20.25 -55.36
N GLU A 282 31.23 21.57 -55.09
CA GLU A 282 32.26 22.12 -54.21
C GLU A 282 32.02 21.75 -52.75
N ILE A 283 30.76 21.59 -52.35
CA ILE A 283 30.38 21.11 -51.02
C ILE A 283 30.83 19.66 -50.83
N GLN A 284 30.55 18.80 -51.82
CA GLN A 284 30.94 17.40 -51.76
C GLN A 284 32.46 17.20 -51.78
N GLU A 285 33.19 18.02 -52.54
CA GLU A 285 34.65 17.95 -52.62
C GLU A 285 35.35 18.45 -51.34
N ASN A 286 34.87 19.56 -50.75
CA ASN A 286 35.53 20.17 -49.59
C ASN A 286 35.10 19.58 -48.25
N PHE A 287 33.87 19.08 -48.15
CA PHE A 287 33.29 18.63 -46.88
C PHE A 287 32.86 17.17 -46.88
N GLY A 288 32.94 16.47 -48.02
CA GLY A 288 32.70 15.03 -48.10
C GLY A 288 31.25 14.60 -47.89
N GLY A 289 30.29 15.51 -48.00
CA GLY A 289 28.86 15.26 -47.75
C GLY A 289 27.94 16.12 -48.62
N THR A 290 26.64 15.92 -48.50
CA THR A 290 25.62 16.69 -49.20
C THR A 290 25.28 17.98 -48.45
N ARG A 291 24.77 19.00 -49.18
CA ARG A 291 24.29 20.25 -48.58
C ARG A 291 23.24 20.01 -47.48
N ALA A 292 22.40 18.98 -47.63
CA ALA A 292 21.38 18.63 -46.64
C ALA A 292 22.00 18.13 -45.32
N GLU A 293 23.00 17.25 -45.39
CA GLU A 293 23.70 16.70 -44.20
C GLU A 293 24.48 17.79 -43.44
N LEU A 294 25.06 18.75 -44.17
CA LEU A 294 25.74 19.92 -43.59
C LEU A 294 24.75 20.88 -42.92
N GLN A 295 23.60 21.13 -43.54
CA GLN A 295 22.53 21.93 -42.93
C GLN A 295 21.94 21.26 -41.69
N GLU A 296 21.85 19.94 -41.68
CA GLU A 296 21.42 19.16 -40.52
C GLU A 296 22.43 19.26 -39.37
N SER A 297 23.72 19.04 -39.66
CA SER A 297 24.82 19.19 -38.69
C SER A 297 24.89 20.61 -38.11
N ARG A 298 24.66 21.63 -38.94
CA ARG A 298 24.55 23.04 -38.52
C ARG A 298 23.38 23.25 -37.55
N THR A 299 22.22 22.69 -37.88
CA THR A 299 21.00 22.86 -37.06
C THR A 299 21.21 22.23 -35.68
N ALA A 300 21.78 21.02 -35.62
CA ALA A 300 22.16 20.38 -34.36
C ALA A 300 23.18 21.21 -33.55
N LEU A 301 24.16 21.82 -34.21
CA LEU A 301 25.16 22.66 -33.56
C LEU A 301 24.56 23.94 -32.95
N ASN A 302 23.63 24.59 -33.65
CA ASN A 302 22.90 25.76 -33.14
C ASN A 302 22.05 25.41 -31.91
N GLU A 303 21.34 24.28 -31.93
CA GLU A 303 20.55 23.82 -30.78
C GLU A 303 21.44 23.53 -29.56
N ALA A 304 22.61 22.93 -29.77
CA ALA A 304 23.58 22.69 -28.70
C ALA A 304 24.13 23.99 -28.09
N LEU A 305 24.35 25.02 -28.92
CA LEU A 305 24.77 26.35 -28.46
C LEU A 305 23.71 27.04 -27.60
N VAL A 306 22.43 26.94 -28.00
CA VAL A 306 21.32 27.46 -27.20
C VAL A 306 21.27 26.76 -25.83
N LEU A 307 21.41 25.43 -25.80
CA LEU A 307 21.50 24.67 -24.55
C LEU A 307 22.62 25.15 -23.63
N MET A 308 23.82 25.32 -24.17
CA MET A 308 25.00 25.74 -23.41
C MET A 308 24.88 27.16 -22.86
N LYS A 309 24.32 28.09 -23.65
CA LYS A 309 24.28 29.52 -23.31
C LYS A 309 23.15 29.84 -22.34
N ASP A 310 21.96 29.33 -22.59
CA ASP A 310 20.76 29.78 -21.89
C ASP A 310 20.37 28.85 -20.73
N TYR A 311 20.89 27.61 -20.70
CA TYR A 311 20.50 26.58 -19.74
C TYR A 311 21.66 25.89 -18.97
N PRO A 312 22.60 26.64 -18.36
CA PRO A 312 23.77 26.05 -17.67
C PRO A 312 23.48 25.43 -16.29
N THR A 313 22.25 25.54 -15.80
CA THR A 313 21.86 25.10 -14.45
C THR A 313 20.59 24.26 -14.48
N THR A 314 20.49 23.30 -13.56
CA THR A 314 19.30 22.48 -13.36
C THR A 314 18.03 23.31 -13.22
N LYS A 315 18.09 24.48 -12.57
CA LYS A 315 16.94 25.38 -12.41
C LYS A 315 16.45 25.93 -13.75
N ALA A 316 17.37 26.38 -14.61
CA ALA A 316 17.04 26.89 -15.93
C ALA A 316 16.46 25.77 -16.82
N CYS A 317 17.06 24.58 -16.77
CA CYS A 317 16.56 23.40 -17.47
C CYS A 317 15.16 23.00 -17.00
N PHE A 318 14.90 23.04 -15.70
CA PHE A 318 13.61 22.64 -15.13
C PHE A 318 12.47 23.59 -15.55
N LEU A 319 12.71 24.91 -15.54
CA LEU A 319 11.70 25.90 -15.92
C LEU A 319 11.31 25.81 -17.39
N ASN A 320 12.24 25.40 -18.26
CA ASN A 320 12.03 25.33 -19.71
C ASN A 320 12.06 23.88 -20.23
N ILE A 321 11.79 22.90 -19.36
CA ILE A 321 11.97 21.47 -19.67
C ILE A 321 11.15 21.03 -20.90
N TRP A 322 9.98 21.62 -21.12
CA TRP A 322 9.13 21.28 -22.26
C TRP A 322 9.72 21.77 -23.59
N GLU A 323 10.24 23.00 -23.61
CA GLU A 323 10.94 23.58 -24.77
C GLU A 323 12.21 22.77 -25.07
N LEU A 324 12.99 22.46 -24.03
CA LEU A 324 14.22 21.67 -24.14
C LEU A 324 13.95 20.23 -24.60
N SER A 325 12.88 19.62 -24.12
CA SER A 325 12.50 18.25 -24.54
C SER A 325 12.10 18.16 -26.00
N SER A 326 11.77 19.29 -26.63
CA SER A 326 11.38 19.35 -28.05
C SER A 326 12.53 19.66 -29.02
N LEU A 327 13.74 19.89 -28.50
CA LEU A 327 14.93 20.09 -29.35
C LEU A 327 15.28 18.80 -30.10
N ARG A 328 15.70 18.92 -31.36
CA ARG A 328 16.00 17.78 -32.23
C ARG A 328 17.24 17.02 -31.76
N ILE A 329 18.22 17.71 -31.17
CA ILE A 329 19.37 17.05 -30.51
C ILE A 329 18.99 16.12 -29.36
N MET A 330 17.75 16.21 -28.86
CA MET A 330 17.19 15.32 -27.84
C MET A 330 16.28 14.24 -28.46
N GLU A 331 16.29 14.11 -29.79
CA GLU A 331 15.60 13.09 -30.56
C GLU A 331 16.60 11.98 -30.89
N THR A 332 16.45 10.82 -30.24
CA THR A 332 17.25 9.63 -30.54
C THR A 332 16.47 8.70 -31.47
N ASP A 333 17.18 7.87 -32.26
CA ASP A 333 16.61 6.96 -33.28
C ASP A 333 15.44 6.08 -32.81
N ASP A 334 15.29 5.85 -31.50
CA ASP A 334 14.27 4.95 -30.93
C ASP A 334 13.21 5.68 -30.07
N SER A 335 13.43 6.94 -29.66
CA SER A 335 12.41 7.77 -28.99
C SER A 335 12.84 9.22 -28.81
N SER A 336 11.88 10.15 -28.88
CA SER A 336 12.06 11.53 -28.42
C SER A 336 12.09 11.59 -26.88
N VAL A 337 13.04 12.32 -26.30
CA VAL A 337 13.12 12.60 -24.86
C VAL A 337 11.79 13.13 -24.29
N LYS A 338 11.04 13.91 -25.09
CA LYS A 338 9.69 14.36 -24.75
C LYS A 338 8.73 13.19 -24.52
N ASN A 339 8.79 12.17 -25.35
CA ASN A 339 7.92 10.99 -25.24
C ASN A 339 8.25 10.19 -23.98
N GLU A 340 9.53 10.06 -23.62
CA GLU A 340 9.93 9.39 -22.37
C GLU A 340 9.51 10.18 -21.13
N LEU A 341 9.62 11.51 -21.15
CA LEU A 341 9.10 12.36 -20.08
C LEU A 341 7.58 12.20 -19.91
N ILE A 342 6.83 12.26 -21.01
CA ILE A 342 5.37 12.08 -21.00
C ILE A 342 5.01 10.70 -20.46
N LYS A 343 5.68 9.63 -20.92
CA LYS A 343 5.47 8.27 -20.41
C LYS A 343 5.71 8.20 -18.90
N SER A 344 6.82 8.77 -18.41
CA SER A 344 7.16 8.76 -16.98
C SER A 344 6.09 9.48 -16.14
N ILE A 345 5.63 10.66 -16.58
CA ILE A 345 4.55 11.40 -15.93
C ILE A 345 3.24 10.60 -15.94
N LEU A 346 2.85 10.04 -17.09
CA LEU A 346 1.62 9.25 -17.22
C LEU A 346 1.64 8.04 -16.28
N TRP A 347 2.76 7.33 -16.20
CA TRP A 347 2.92 6.20 -15.28
C TRP A 347 2.86 6.64 -13.81
N GLY A 348 3.48 7.77 -13.46
CA GLY A 348 3.41 8.35 -12.12
C GLY A 348 1.97 8.70 -11.72
N VAL A 349 1.25 9.41 -12.59
CA VAL A 349 -0.16 9.78 -12.39
C VAL A 349 -1.04 8.54 -12.28
N PHE A 350 -0.87 7.57 -13.17
CA PHE A 350 -1.60 6.31 -13.14
C PHE A 350 -1.37 5.56 -11.83
N SER A 351 -0.12 5.45 -11.37
CA SER A 351 0.23 4.80 -10.10
C SER A 351 -0.44 5.46 -8.89
N VAL A 352 -0.44 6.80 -8.85
CA VAL A 352 -1.12 7.56 -7.79
C VAL A 352 -2.65 7.35 -7.85
N ALA A 353 -3.24 7.35 -9.05
CA ALA A 353 -4.68 7.14 -9.23
C ALA A 353 -5.11 5.74 -8.78
N VAL A 354 -4.38 4.70 -9.18
CA VAL A 354 -4.61 3.31 -8.73
C VAL A 354 -4.40 3.21 -7.22
N GLY A 355 -3.35 3.84 -6.69
CA GLY A 355 -3.11 3.96 -5.25
C GLY A 355 -4.29 4.54 -4.49
N ALA A 356 -4.79 5.70 -4.94
CA ALA A 356 -5.94 6.34 -4.33
C ALA A 356 -7.19 5.43 -4.38
N LEU A 357 -7.47 4.83 -5.54
CA LEU A 357 -8.64 3.98 -5.75
C LEU A 357 -8.66 2.75 -4.84
N LEU A 358 -7.50 2.10 -4.65
CA LEU A 358 -7.40 0.90 -3.82
C LEU A 358 -7.46 1.19 -2.32
N THR A 359 -6.98 2.37 -1.91
CA THR A 359 -6.64 2.62 -0.50
C THR A 359 -7.69 3.45 0.22
N ILE A 360 -8.25 4.45 -0.45
CA ILE A 360 -9.26 5.35 0.13
C ILE A 360 -10.49 4.58 0.63
N PRO A 361 -11.08 3.63 -0.14
CA PRO A 361 -12.24 2.88 0.35
C PRO A 361 -11.94 2.06 1.62
N GLY A 362 -10.74 1.47 1.72
CA GLY A 362 -10.33 0.69 2.89
C GLY A 362 -10.18 1.55 4.14
N VAL A 363 -9.61 2.75 4.00
CA VAL A 363 -9.45 3.70 5.10
C VAL A 363 -10.81 4.13 5.67
N PHE A 364 -11.81 4.36 4.82
CA PHE A 364 -13.16 4.76 5.26
C PHE A 364 -14.04 3.59 5.70
N ARG A 365 -13.87 2.37 5.15
CA ARG A 365 -14.61 1.18 5.60
C ARG A 365 -14.19 0.71 6.99
N SER A 366 -12.91 0.84 7.35
CA SER A 366 -12.37 0.43 8.65
C SER A 366 -13.10 1.01 9.87
N ASN A 367 -13.84 2.12 9.73
CA ASN A 367 -14.56 2.74 10.85
C ASN A 367 -16.00 2.24 11.02
N LYS A 368 -16.64 1.66 9.99
CA LYS A 368 -18.07 1.33 10.05
C LYS A 368 -18.40 -0.02 10.71
N THR A 369 -17.44 -0.93 10.83
CA THR A 369 -17.67 -2.30 11.32
C THR A 369 -17.15 -2.57 12.74
N ARG A 370 -16.53 -1.59 13.40
CA ARG A 370 -15.84 -1.78 14.69
C ARG A 370 -16.73 -1.85 15.94
N TYR A 371 -18.02 -1.55 15.83
CA TYR A 371 -18.90 -1.31 16.97
C TYR A 371 -20.27 -1.91 16.72
N LYS A 372 -20.35 -3.25 16.70
CA LYS A 372 -21.63 -3.95 16.59
C LYS A 372 -21.66 -5.14 17.53
N ILE A 373 -22.74 -5.22 18.29
CA ILE A 373 -23.14 -6.41 19.03
C ILE A 373 -24.50 -6.86 18.51
N ARG A 374 -24.69 -8.15 18.26
CA ARG A 374 -25.96 -8.72 17.83
C ARG A 374 -26.17 -10.04 18.55
N ARG A 375 -27.29 -10.18 19.26
CA ARG A 375 -27.70 -11.47 19.83
C ARG A 375 -27.97 -12.46 18.70
N LEU A 376 -27.40 -13.65 18.81
CA LEU A 376 -27.65 -14.77 17.89
C LEU A 376 -28.87 -15.53 18.42
N ALA A 377 -29.76 -15.93 17.51
CA ALA A 377 -31.08 -16.47 17.79
C ALA A 377 -31.07 -17.98 17.88
#